data_AF-A0A2L0MWA2-F1
#
_entry.id   AF-A0A2L0MWA2-F1
#
_cell.length_a   1.000
_cell.length_b   1.000
_cell.length_c   1.000
_cell.angle_alpha   90.00
_cell.angle_beta   90.00
_cell.angle_gamma   90.00
#
_symmetry.space_group_name_H-M   'P 1'
#
loop_
_entity.id
_entity.type
_entity.pdbx_description
1 polymer ?
#
loop_
_entity_poly.entity_id
_entity_poly.type
_entity_poly.pdbx_seq_one_letter_code
_entity_poly.pdbx_strand_id
1 'polypeptide(L)'
;MVTRSVGQAHRSSVAGHGPPPTAPDDRERLVAAGVLRRYEDGHPHPALGGSPISYVSARLWDELTALAIAPSAATATAHALLRAIAGDALDAALAPGNEQAPRDDLYVTHPAFIGRQRRVVWFQRSGPRGLITATFPPDA
;
A
#
# COMPACT_ATOMS: atom_id res chain seq x y z
N MET A 1 -30.97 -49.19 11.68
CA MET A 1 -29.98 -48.64 12.62
C MET A 1 -29.17 -47.61 11.86
N VAL A 2 -29.25 -46.34 12.28
CA VAL A 2 -28.60 -45.18 11.65
C VAL A 2 -27.14 -45.11 12.08
N THR A 3 -26.22 -44.83 11.15
CA THR A 3 -25.17 -43.82 11.33
C THR A 3 -24.55 -43.45 9.97
N ARG A 4 -24.72 -42.19 9.59
CA ARG A 4 -23.88 -41.48 8.60
C ARG A 4 -22.50 -41.26 9.23
N SER A 5 -21.43 -41.37 8.47
CA SER A 5 -20.16 -40.70 8.79
C SER A 5 -19.52 -40.23 7.50
N VAL A 6 -19.52 -38.91 7.39
CA VAL A 6 -18.87 -38.12 6.36
C VAL A 6 -17.44 -37.88 6.83
N GLY A 7 -16.46 -38.20 6.00
CA GLY A 7 -15.06 -37.83 6.20
C GLY A 7 -14.27 -38.32 4.99
N GLN A 8 -13.33 -37.60 4.41
CA GLN A 8 -12.78 -36.28 4.69
C GLN A 8 -11.98 -35.97 3.41
N ALA A 9 -12.21 -34.81 2.82
CA ALA A 9 -11.57 -34.41 1.58
C ALA A 9 -10.05 -34.32 1.78
N HIS A 10 -9.32 -35.21 1.12
CA HIS A 10 -7.90 -35.03 0.82
C HIS A 10 -7.80 -33.94 -0.24
N ARG A 11 -7.52 -32.70 0.16
CA ARG A 11 -7.00 -31.69 -0.75
C ARG A 11 -5.62 -31.28 -0.30
N SER A 12 -4.67 -31.86 -1.02
CA SER A 12 -3.27 -31.51 -1.18
C SER A 12 -3.01 -30.04 -0.98
N SER A 13 -2.11 -29.75 -0.04
CA SER A 13 -1.44 -28.48 0.13
C SER A 13 -0.63 -28.19 -1.13
N VAL A 14 -1.06 -27.19 -1.90
CA VAL A 14 -0.27 -26.62 -2.98
C VAL A 14 0.64 -25.59 -2.35
N ALA A 15 1.93 -25.89 -2.32
CA ALA A 15 2.97 -24.89 -2.11
C ALA A 15 2.89 -23.89 -3.27
N GLY A 16 2.48 -22.66 -2.99
CA GLY A 16 2.42 -21.58 -3.96
C GLY A 16 2.30 -20.25 -3.24
N HIS A 17 3.32 -19.40 -3.42
CA HIS A 17 3.39 -17.96 -3.09
C HIS A 17 2.94 -17.55 -1.67
N GLY A 18 3.90 -17.04 -0.89
CA GLY A 18 3.69 -16.64 0.50
C GLY A 18 2.47 -15.71 0.69
N PRO A 19 1.77 -15.81 1.85
CA PRO A 19 0.66 -14.93 2.16
C PRO A 19 1.14 -13.46 2.26
N PRO A 20 0.31 -12.47 1.88
CA PRO A 20 0.69 -11.06 1.98
C PRO A 20 0.88 -10.67 3.45
N PRO A 21 1.84 -9.79 3.79
CA PRO A 21 2.01 -9.32 5.16
C PRO A 21 0.86 -8.37 5.51
N THR A 22 -0.24 -8.90 6.06
CA THR A 22 -1.44 -8.11 6.38
C THR A 22 -1.90 -8.26 7.83
N ALA A 23 -1.01 -8.55 8.77
CA ALA A 23 -1.28 -8.32 10.19
C ALA A 23 -0.75 -6.93 10.63
N PRO A 24 -1.46 -6.19 11.50
CA PRO A 24 -0.95 -4.95 12.11
C PRO A 24 0.44 -5.12 12.75
N ASP A 25 0.68 -6.28 13.35
CA ASP A 25 1.95 -6.65 13.97
C ASP A 25 3.11 -6.72 12.97
N ASP A 26 2.84 -7.05 11.70
CA ASP A 26 3.89 -7.13 10.68
C ASP A 26 4.32 -5.75 10.19
N ARG A 27 3.41 -4.76 10.15
CA ARG A 27 3.78 -3.38 9.78
C ARG A 27 4.68 -2.74 10.83
N GLU A 28 4.38 -2.94 12.09
CA GLU A 28 5.20 -2.41 13.17
C GLU A 28 6.57 -3.09 13.25
N ARG A 29 6.66 -4.39 12.92
CA ARG A 29 7.96 -5.06 12.69
C ARG A 29 8.72 -4.44 11.52
N LEU A 30 8.06 -4.13 10.41
CA LEU A 30 8.68 -3.47 9.26
C LEU A 30 9.11 -2.03 9.58
N VAL A 31 8.40 -1.33 10.47
CA VAL A 31 8.83 -0.03 11.01
C VAL A 31 10.09 -0.20 11.85
N ALA A 32 10.11 -1.18 12.76
CA ALA A 32 11.29 -1.49 13.58
C ALA A 32 12.50 -1.91 12.73
N ALA A 33 12.27 -2.58 11.59
CA ALA A 33 13.30 -2.95 10.62
C ALA A 33 13.74 -1.79 9.70
N GLY A 34 13.14 -0.60 9.81
CA GLY A 34 13.44 0.55 8.97
C GLY A 34 12.94 0.45 7.53
N VAL A 35 12.08 -0.53 7.22
CA VAL A 35 11.51 -0.73 5.88
C VAL A 35 10.30 0.19 5.67
N LEU A 36 9.49 0.38 6.70
CA LEU A 36 8.37 1.31 6.73
C LEU A 36 8.65 2.46 7.71
N ARG A 37 7.95 3.56 7.51
CA ARG A 37 7.86 4.68 8.45
C ARG A 37 6.38 4.91 8.76
N ARG A 38 6.07 5.25 10.02
CA ARG A 38 4.75 5.77 10.36
C ARG A 38 4.59 7.14 9.69
N TYR A 39 3.46 7.33 9.03
CA TYR A 39 3.11 8.61 8.40
C TYR A 39 2.22 9.39 9.36
N GLU A 40 2.69 10.55 9.81
CA GLU A 40 2.06 11.30 10.91
C GLU A 40 0.85 12.13 10.47
N ASP A 41 0.66 12.29 9.15
CA ASP A 41 -0.48 12.99 8.60
C ASP A 41 -1.68 12.04 8.50
N GLY A 42 -2.48 12.05 9.56
CA GLY A 42 -3.69 11.22 9.70
C GLY A 42 -4.93 11.76 8.98
N HIS A 43 -4.80 12.74 8.08
CA HIS A 43 -5.97 13.27 7.36
C HIS A 43 -6.50 12.23 6.35
N PRO A 44 -7.81 11.95 6.36
CA PRO A 44 -8.43 11.12 5.34
C PRO A 44 -8.22 11.67 3.93
N HIS A 45 -7.88 10.80 2.98
CA HIS A 45 -7.76 11.18 1.56
C HIS A 45 -9.02 10.74 0.79
N PRO A 46 -9.77 11.67 0.16
CA PRO A 46 -10.97 11.32 -0.61
C PRO A 46 -10.71 10.32 -1.74
N ALA A 47 -9.57 10.45 -2.43
CA ALA A 47 -9.16 9.56 -3.51
C ALA A 47 -8.79 8.14 -3.04
N LEU A 48 -8.47 7.98 -1.75
CA LEU A 48 -8.15 6.69 -1.14
C LEU A 48 -9.35 6.11 -0.39
N GLY A 49 -10.56 6.31 -0.91
CA GLY A 49 -11.80 5.84 -0.29
C GLY A 49 -12.00 6.34 1.14
N GLY A 50 -11.56 7.58 1.41
CA GLY A 50 -11.69 8.23 2.73
C GLY A 50 -10.79 7.65 3.82
N SER A 51 -9.77 6.85 3.49
CA SER A 51 -8.79 6.36 4.47
C SER A 51 -7.57 7.30 4.57
N PRO A 52 -6.95 7.44 5.76
CA PRO A 52 -5.67 8.13 5.90
C PRO A 52 -4.52 7.24 5.42
N ILE A 53 -3.42 7.87 4.97
CA ILE A 53 -2.14 7.19 4.82
C ILE A 53 -1.59 6.97 6.22
N SER A 54 -1.19 5.75 6.56
CA SER A 54 -0.69 5.44 7.91
C SER A 54 0.78 5.02 7.91
N TYR A 55 1.23 4.47 6.78
CA TYR A 55 2.61 4.05 6.61
C TYR A 55 3.13 4.44 5.23
N VAL A 56 4.43 4.70 5.15
CA VAL A 56 5.14 4.96 3.91
C VAL A 56 6.42 4.13 3.90
N SER A 57 6.77 3.51 2.77
CA SER A 57 8.06 2.82 2.67
C SER A 57 9.22 3.80 2.81
N ALA A 58 10.30 3.38 3.47
CA ALA A 58 11.49 4.21 3.64
C ALA A 58 12.05 4.68 2.29
N ARG A 59 12.11 3.78 1.29
CA ARG A 59 12.54 4.11 -0.08
C ARG A 59 11.72 5.23 -0.71
N LEU A 60 10.38 5.17 -0.63
CA LEU A 60 9.53 6.22 -1.16
C LEU A 60 9.74 7.54 -0.41
N TRP A 61 9.83 7.48 0.92
CA TRP A 61 10.07 8.65 1.74
C TRP A 61 11.39 9.35 1.39
N ASP A 62 12.48 8.59 1.28
CA ASP A 62 13.81 9.12 0.96
C ASP A 62 13.81 9.80 -0.41
N GLU A 63 13.19 9.20 -1.42
CA GLU A 63 13.09 9.78 -2.76
C GLU A 63 12.25 11.07 -2.77
N LEU A 64 11.17 11.14 -1.98
CA LEU A 64 10.36 12.35 -1.87
C LEU A 64 11.06 13.48 -1.10
N THR A 65 11.77 13.14 -0.02
CA THR A 65 12.53 14.12 0.76
C THR A 65 13.73 14.67 -0.02
N ALA A 66 14.36 13.85 -0.87
CA ALA A 66 15.45 14.27 -1.74
C ALA A 66 15.05 15.32 -2.79
N LEU A 67 13.74 15.49 -3.05
CA LEU A 67 13.23 16.54 -3.94
C LEU A 67 13.13 17.91 -3.26
N ALA A 68 13.38 18.02 -1.96
CA ALA A 68 13.34 19.29 -1.26
C ALA A 68 14.52 20.19 -1.65
N ILE A 69 14.23 21.49 -1.78
CA ILE A 69 15.23 22.51 -2.13
C ILE A 69 16.25 22.71 -1.01
N ALA A 70 15.88 22.42 0.24
CA ALA A 70 16.75 22.51 1.41
C ALA A 70 16.44 21.40 2.42
N PRO A 71 17.42 20.95 3.25
CA PRO A 71 17.21 19.89 4.24
C PRO A 71 16.10 20.20 5.25
N SER A 72 15.96 21.46 5.66
CA SER A 72 14.90 21.89 6.59
C SER A 72 13.48 21.77 6.01
N ALA A 73 13.35 21.70 4.68
CA ALA A 73 12.07 21.54 4.00
C ALA A 73 11.73 20.08 3.67
N ALA A 74 12.67 19.14 3.84
CA ALA A 74 12.56 17.73 3.43
C ALA A 74 11.22 17.08 3.82
N THR A 75 10.89 17.09 5.11
CA THR A 75 9.66 16.48 5.64
C THR A 75 8.40 17.16 5.07
N ALA A 76 8.36 18.49 5.07
CA ALA A 76 7.22 19.24 4.56
C ALA A 76 7.00 18.99 3.05
N THR A 77 8.08 18.92 2.27
CA THR A 77 8.05 18.55 0.86
C THR A 77 7.52 17.13 0.67
N ALA A 78 8.02 16.16 1.42
CA ALA A 78 7.56 14.78 1.31
C ALA A 78 6.06 14.64 1.63
N HIS A 79 5.56 15.31 2.67
CA HIS A 79 4.12 15.35 2.98
C HIS A 79 3.31 15.98 1.86
N ALA A 80 3.72 17.16 1.37
CA ALA A 80 3.00 17.87 0.31
C ALA A 80 2.94 17.03 -0.99
N LEU A 81 4.06 16.44 -1.38
CA LEU A 81 4.13 15.59 -2.56
C LEU A 81 3.32 14.31 -2.38
N LEU A 82 3.41 13.63 -1.25
CA LEU A 82 2.64 12.41 -1.02
C LEU A 82 1.14 12.68 -1.04
N ARG A 83 0.70 13.82 -0.49
CA ARG A 83 -0.71 14.24 -0.55
C ARG A 83 -1.16 14.54 -1.98
N ALA A 84 -0.33 15.20 -2.78
CA ALA A 84 -0.62 15.45 -4.19
C ALA A 84 -0.72 14.13 -4.98
N ILE A 85 0.27 13.25 -4.82
CA ILE A 85 0.32 11.92 -5.44
C ILE A 85 -0.92 11.08 -5.04
N ALA A 86 -1.32 11.12 -3.77
CA ALA A 86 -2.52 10.45 -3.29
C ALA A 86 -3.80 11.04 -3.89
N GLY A 87 -3.84 12.34 -4.15
CA GLY A 87 -4.97 13.00 -4.83
C GLY A 87 -5.21 12.50 -6.25
N ASP A 88 -4.15 12.03 -6.92
CA ASP A 88 -4.20 11.51 -8.29
C ASP A 88 -4.34 9.97 -8.35
N ALA A 89 -4.47 9.31 -7.20
CA ALA A 89 -4.59 7.86 -7.12
C ALA A 89 -5.98 7.39 -7.56
N LEU A 90 -6.03 6.28 -8.29
CA LEU A 90 -7.25 5.63 -8.74
C LEU A 90 -7.32 4.22 -8.17
N ASP A 91 -8.52 3.76 -7.81
CA ASP A 91 -8.74 2.35 -7.45
C ASP A 91 -8.33 1.45 -8.63
N ALA A 92 -7.39 0.53 -8.38
CA ALA A 92 -6.86 -0.38 -9.38
C ALA A 92 -7.93 -1.29 -9.98
N ALA A 93 -9.02 -1.55 -9.26
CA ALA A 93 -10.17 -2.30 -9.76
C ALA A 93 -10.98 -1.52 -10.81
N LEU A 94 -10.73 -0.21 -11.01
CA LEU A 94 -11.32 0.58 -12.10
C LEU A 94 -10.55 0.44 -13.41
N ALA A 95 -9.34 -0.15 -13.40
CA ALA A 95 -8.59 -0.37 -14.62
C ALA A 95 -9.27 -1.46 -15.49
N PRO A 96 -9.28 -1.31 -16.82
CA PRO A 96 -9.78 -2.36 -17.72
C PRO A 96 -9.06 -3.69 -17.48
N GLY A 97 -9.81 -4.79 -17.40
CA GLY A 97 -9.28 -6.12 -17.11
C GLY A 97 -9.14 -6.46 -15.61
N ASN A 98 -9.43 -5.51 -14.72
CA ASN A 98 -9.42 -5.71 -13.26
C ASN A 98 -10.83 -5.72 -12.67
N GLU A 99 -11.87 -6.03 -13.45
CA GLU A 99 -13.28 -5.94 -13.01
C GLU A 99 -13.60 -6.86 -11.81
N GLN A 100 -12.83 -7.93 -11.64
CA GLN A 100 -12.97 -8.89 -10.54
C GLN A 100 -12.06 -8.58 -9.34
N ALA A 101 -11.21 -7.56 -9.42
CA ALA A 101 -10.31 -7.22 -8.33
C ALA A 101 -11.08 -6.65 -7.13
N PRO A 102 -10.63 -6.90 -5.89
CA PRO A 102 -11.22 -6.28 -4.71
C PRO A 102 -11.20 -4.76 -4.80
N ARG A 103 -12.38 -4.14 -4.63
CA ARG A 103 -12.52 -2.68 -4.55
C ARG A 103 -11.83 -2.14 -3.31
N ASP A 104 -11.33 -0.92 -3.43
CA ASP A 104 -10.71 -0.17 -2.32
C ASP A 104 -9.48 -0.84 -1.66
N ASP A 105 -8.91 -1.88 -2.29
CA ASP A 105 -7.78 -2.64 -1.74
C ASP A 105 -6.43 -2.07 -2.18
N LEU A 106 -6.36 -1.58 -3.42
CA LEU A 106 -5.16 -1.00 -4.00
C LEU A 106 -5.53 0.23 -4.82
N TYR A 107 -4.92 1.37 -4.50
CA TYR A 107 -4.98 2.56 -5.33
C TYR A 107 -3.62 2.79 -5.99
N VAL A 108 -3.65 3.12 -7.27
CA VAL A 108 -2.46 3.30 -8.10
C VAL A 108 -2.48 4.69 -8.73
N THR A 109 -1.32 5.33 -8.77
CA THR A 109 -1.18 6.60 -9.47
C THR A 109 -0.80 6.40 -10.92
N HIS A 110 -1.02 7.44 -11.74
CA HIS A 110 -0.30 7.56 -12.99
C HIS A 110 1.22 7.70 -12.71
N PRO A 111 2.09 7.27 -13.63
CA PRO A 111 3.53 7.42 -13.44
C PRO A 111 3.93 8.90 -13.39
N ALA A 112 4.52 9.32 -12.28
CA ALA A 112 5.05 10.66 -12.05
C ALA A 112 6.58 10.63 -11.95
N PHE A 113 7.25 11.75 -12.24
CA PHE A 113 8.69 11.84 -12.03
C PHE A 113 8.98 11.97 -10.53
N ILE A 114 9.58 10.92 -9.97
CA ILE A 114 10.05 10.87 -8.59
C ILE A 114 11.53 10.51 -8.65
N GLY A 115 12.38 11.44 -8.23
CA GLY A 115 13.81 11.39 -8.50
C GLY A 115 14.08 11.48 -10.00
N ARG A 116 14.85 10.53 -10.56
CA ARG A 116 15.26 10.51 -11.98
C ARG A 116 14.39 9.64 -12.88
N GLN A 117 13.32 9.06 -12.35
CA GLN A 117 12.52 8.05 -13.04
C GLN A 117 11.03 8.38 -12.99
N ARG A 118 10.28 7.97 -14.02
CA ARG A 118 8.82 7.93 -13.94
C ARG A 118 8.41 6.68 -13.18
N ARG A 119 7.80 6.87 -12.01
CA ARG A 119 7.40 5.78 -11.11
C ARG A 119 5.93 5.90 -10.76
N VAL A 120 5.29 4.76 -10.62
CA VAL A 120 3.95 4.63 -10.03
C VAL A 120 4.11 4.53 -8.51
N VAL A 121 3.15 5.08 -7.76
CA VAL A 121 3.03 4.85 -6.32
C VAL A 121 1.78 3.99 -6.07
N TRP A 122 1.94 2.98 -5.23
CA TRP A 122 0.87 2.12 -4.75
C TRP A 122 0.46 2.52 -3.34
N PHE A 123 -0.85 2.65 -3.13
CA PHE A 123 -1.48 2.83 -1.84
C PHE A 123 -2.29 1.58 -1.53
N GLN A 124 -1.69 0.67 -0.76
CA GLN A 124 -2.32 -0.61 -0.43
C GLN A 124 -3.07 -0.48 0.89
N ARG A 125 -4.34 -0.88 0.89
CA ARG A 125 -5.19 -0.98 2.07
C ARG A 125 -5.02 -2.36 2.71
N SER A 126 -5.12 -2.43 4.03
CA SER A 126 -5.02 -3.70 4.79
C SER A 126 -6.31 -4.50 4.89
N GLY A 127 -7.42 -3.97 4.35
CA GLY A 127 -8.76 -4.54 4.48
C GLY A 127 -9.84 -3.45 4.56
N PRO A 128 -11.10 -3.81 4.85
CA PRO A 128 -12.21 -2.86 4.91
C PRO A 128 -11.94 -1.76 5.94
N ARG A 129 -11.88 -0.49 5.49
CA ARG A 129 -11.52 0.68 6.31
C ARG A 129 -10.14 0.60 6.98
N GLY A 130 -9.27 -0.27 6.46
CA GLY A 130 -7.94 -0.50 7.00
C GLY A 130 -6.98 0.65 6.73
N LEU A 131 -5.82 0.57 7.40
CA LEU A 131 -4.69 1.48 7.24
C LEU A 131 -4.12 1.35 5.82
N ILE A 132 -3.72 2.48 5.25
CA ILE A 132 -3.06 2.55 3.94
C ILE A 132 -1.54 2.59 4.11
N THR A 133 -0.84 1.80 3.28
CA THR A 133 0.62 1.83 3.14
C THR A 133 0.99 2.35 1.75
N ALA A 134 1.76 3.44 1.69
CA ALA A 134 2.27 4.02 0.46
C ALA A 134 3.65 3.45 0.11
N THR A 135 3.80 2.86 -1.08
CA THR A 135 5.03 2.18 -1.52
C THR A 135 5.25 2.36 -3.01
N PHE A 136 6.48 2.13 -3.48
CA PHE A 136 6.66 1.81 -4.90
C PHE A 136 6.18 0.36 -5.15
N PRO A 137 5.69 0.03 -6.36
CA PRO A 137 5.43 -1.34 -6.76
C PRO A 137 6.65 -2.22 -6.50
N PRO A 138 6.47 -3.52 -6.20
CA PRO A 138 7.60 -4.45 -6.10
C PRO A 138 8.36 -4.49 -7.43
N ASP A 139 9.69 -4.54 -7.35
CA ASP A 139 10.53 -4.76 -8.52
C ASP A 139 10.20 -6.14 -9.10
N ALA A 140 9.87 -6.20 -10.40
CA ALA A 140 9.47 -7.41 -11.12
C ALA A 140 10.67 -8.28 -11.53
#